data_AF-A0A2J8VC37-F1
#
_entry.id   AF-A0A2J8VC37-F1
#
_cell.length_a   1.000
_cell.length_b   1.000
_cell.length_c   1.000
_cell.angle_alpha   90.00
_cell.angle_beta   90.00
_cell.angle_gamma   90.00
#
_symmetry.space_group_name_H-M   'P 1'
#
loop_
_entity.id
_entity.type
_entity.pdbx_description
1 polymer ?
#
loop_
_entity_poly.entity_id
_entity_poly.type
_entity_poly.pdbx_seq_one_letter_code
_entity_poly.pdbx_strand_id
1 'polypeptide(L)' 'MSSSRAQQMHAFSWIRNTLEEHPETSLPKQEVYDEYKSYCDNLGYHPLSAADFGKIMKNVFPNMKARRLGTRGKSK' A
#
# COMPACT_ATOMS: atom_id res chain seq x y z
N MET A 1 4.73 -17.60 -5.92
CA MET A 1 3.29 -17.90 -5.99
C MET A 1 2.57 -16.67 -6.49
N SER A 2 1.78 -16.78 -7.56
CA SER A 2 1.08 -15.64 -8.15
C SER A 2 -0.20 -15.36 -7.35
N SER A 3 -0.44 -14.10 -7.00
CA SER A 3 -1.65 -13.69 -6.29
C SER A 3 -2.90 -13.85 -7.17
N SER A 4 -4.03 -14.29 -6.61
CA SER A 4 -5.26 -14.54 -7.37
C SER A 4 -5.87 -13.23 -7.91
N ARG A 5 -6.61 -13.32 -9.03
CA ARG A 5 -7.30 -12.15 -9.61
C ARG A 5 -8.26 -11.48 -8.62
N ALA A 6 -8.93 -12.28 -7.77
CA ALA A 6 -9.80 -11.76 -6.72
C ALA A 6 -9.03 -10.92 -5.69
N GLN A 7 -7.88 -11.42 -5.21
CA GLN A 7 -7.04 -10.67 -4.26
C GLN A 7 -6.53 -9.35 -4.85
N GLN A 8 -6.16 -9.36 -6.13
CA GLN A 8 -5.75 -8.14 -6.84
C GLN A 8 -6.90 -7.12 -6.94
N MET A 9 -8.13 -7.59 -7.22
CA MET A 9 -9.32 -6.73 -7.27
C MET A 9 -9.66 -6.13 -5.89
N HIS A 10 -9.57 -6.92 -4.82
CA HIS A 10 -9.80 -6.42 -3.46
C HIS A 10 -8.78 -5.33 -3.08
N ALA A 11 -7.50 -5.56 -3.34
CA ALA A 11 -6.46 -4.55 -3.09
C ALA A 11 -6.69 -3.29 -3.94
N PHE A 12 -7.00 -3.43 -5.22
CA PHE A 12 -7.28 -2.30 -6.10
C PHE A 12 -8.46 -1.46 -5.60
N SER A 13 -9.56 -2.12 -5.23
CA SER A 13 -10.74 -1.44 -4.69
C SER A 13 -10.42 -0.73 -3.38
N TRP A 14 -9.69 -1.39 -2.47
CA TRP A 14 -9.33 -0.80 -1.18
C TRP A 14 -8.46 0.44 -1.36
N ILE A 15 -7.42 0.36 -2.20
CA ILE A 15 -6.51 1.49 -2.48
C ILE A 15 -7.29 2.68 -3.04
N ARG A 16 -8.16 2.46 -4.03
CA ARG A 16 -8.94 3.56 -4.64
C ARG A 16 -9.96 4.19 -3.70
N ASN A 17 -10.45 3.45 -2.72
CA ASN A 17 -11.46 3.93 -1.78
C ASN A 17 -10.84 4.59 -0.54
N THR A 18 -9.62 4.22 -0.18
CA THR A 18 -8.99 4.63 1.09
C THR A 18 -7.89 5.67 0.89
N LEU A 19 -7.21 5.68 -0.27
CA LEU A 19 -6.08 6.56 -0.54
C LEU A 19 -6.42 7.56 -1.65
N GLU A 20 -5.80 8.73 -1.57
CA GLU A 20 -5.83 9.76 -2.61
C GLU A 20 -4.42 10.31 -2.87
N GLU A 21 -4.17 10.79 -4.09
CA GLU A 21 -2.89 11.45 -4.42
C GLU A 21 -2.89 12.88 -3.88
N HIS A 22 -1.91 13.20 -3.02
CA HIS A 22 -1.68 14.56 -2.57
C HIS A 22 -0.20 14.95 -2.80
N PRO A 23 0.10 16.07 -3.50
CA PRO A 23 1.46 16.41 -3.91
C PRO A 23 2.39 16.75 -2.74
N GLU A 24 1.82 17.19 -1.62
CA GLU A 24 2.58 17.63 -0.43
C GLU A 24 2.68 16.56 0.66
N THR A 25 1.96 15.44 0.51
CA THR A 25 1.86 14.40 1.54
C THR A 25 2.64 13.16 1.13
N SER A 26 3.26 12.51 2.10
CA SER A 26 3.90 11.21 1.91
C SER A 26 3.49 10.28 3.04
N LEU A 27 2.89 9.14 2.69
CA LEU A 27 2.52 8.11 3.64
C LEU A 27 3.62 7.04 3.73
N PRO A 28 3.96 6.54 4.93
CA PRO A 28 4.86 5.41 5.08
C PRO A 28 4.26 4.16 4.43
N LYS A 29 5.00 3.55 3.49
CA LYS A 29 4.53 2.36 2.74
C LYS A 29 4.10 1.22 3.69
N GLN A 30 4.80 1.04 4.80
CA GLN A 30 4.50 -0.01 5.76
C GLN A 30 3.15 0.23 6.45
N GLU A 31 2.87 1.45 6.90
CA GLU A 31 1.61 1.81 7.56
C GLU A 31 0.41 1.56 6.64
N VAL A 32 0.50 2.00 5.38
CA VAL A 32 -0.54 1.76 4.36
C VAL A 32 -0.78 0.25 4.15
N TYR A 33 0.28 -0.55 4.15
CA TYR A 33 0.15 -2.00 3.99
C TYR A 33 -0.43 -2.67 5.24
N ASP A 34 -0.08 -2.20 6.44
CA ASP A 34 -0.61 -2.72 7.69
C ASP A 34 -2.11 -2.43 7.82
N GLU A 35 -2.57 -1.25 7.39
CA GLU A 35 -4.01 -0.92 7.29
C GLU A 35 -4.73 -1.83 6.29
N TYR A 36 -4.17 -2.05 5.10
CA TYR A 36 -4.72 -2.99 4.13
C TYR A 36 -4.81 -4.41 4.69
N LYS A 37 -3.78 -4.85 5.43
CA LYS A 37 -3.76 -6.16 6.07
C LYS A 37 -4.89 -6.28 7.10
N SER A 38 -5.07 -5.26 7.96
CA SER A 38 -6.17 -5.24 8.92
C SER A 38 -7.54 -5.26 8.23
N TYR A 39 -7.70 -4.55 7.12
CA TYR A 39 -8.91 -4.61 6.30
C TYR A 39 -9.18 -6.03 5.77
N CYS A 40 -8.15 -6.72 5.28
CA CYS A 40 -8.27 -8.11 4.84
C CYS A 40 -8.65 -9.04 6.00
N ASP A 41 -7.99 -8.92 7.14
CA ASP A 41 -8.24 -9.75 8.32
C ASP A 41 -9.69 -9.58 8.82
N ASN A 42 -10.20 -8.35 8.83
CA ASN A 42 -11.58 -8.05 9.24
C ASN A 42 -12.66 -8.64 8.31
N LEU A 43 -12.32 -8.89 7.04
CA LEU A 43 -13.23 -9.47 6.04
C LEU A 43 -12.97 -10.96 5.79
N GLY A 44 -11.97 -11.55 6.46
CA GLY A 44 -11.55 -12.94 6.25
C GLY A 44 -10.85 -13.17 4.90
N TYR A 45 -10.29 -12.12 4.29
CA TYR A 45 -9.56 -12.22 3.04
C TYR A 45 -8.08 -12.51 3.30
N HIS A 46 -7.45 -13.24 2.38
CA HIS A 46 -6.00 -13.41 2.41
C HIS A 46 -5.33 -12.21 1.72
N PRO A 47 -4.53 -11.40 2.44
CA PRO A 47 -3.91 -10.21 1.88
C PRO A 47 -2.87 -10.57 0.81
N LEU A 48 -2.65 -9.65 -0.13
CA LEU A 48 -1.51 -9.73 -1.05
C LEU A 48 -0.18 -9.64 -0.28
N SER A 49 0.90 -10.17 -0.88
CA SER A 49 2.24 -9.86 -0.38
C SER A 49 2.53 -8.36 -0.48
N ALA A 50 3.39 -7.81 0.41
CA ALA A 50 3.79 -6.41 0.36
C ALA A 50 4.42 -5.98 -0.99
N ALA A 51 5.02 -6.93 -1.70
CA ALA A 51 5.55 -6.72 -3.04
C ALA A 51 4.43 -6.57 -4.07
N ASP A 52 3.46 -7.48 -4.08
CA ASP A 52 2.34 -7.43 -5.04
C ASP A 52 1.39 -6.28 -4.75
N PHE A 53 1.11 -5.98 -3.48
CA PHE A 53 0.37 -4.79 -3.08
C PHE A 53 1.04 -3.51 -3.61
N GLY A 54 2.37 -3.41 -3.49
CA GLY A 54 3.13 -2.29 -4.05
C GLY A 54 3.02 -2.16 -5.57
N LYS A 55 2.87 -3.27 -6.30
CA LYS A 55 2.60 -3.23 -7.76
C LYS A 55 1.21 -2.67 -8.04
N ILE A 56 0.19 -3.07 -7.27
CA ILE A 56 -1.17 -2.53 -7.42
C ILE A 56 -1.19 -1.04 -7.10
N MET A 57 -0.52 -0.60 -6.02
CA MET A 57 -0.39 0.83 -5.71
C MET A 57 0.22 1.62 -6.87
N LYS A 58 1.28 1.09 -7.50
CA LYS A 58 1.90 1.73 -8.67
C LYS A 58 0.99 1.76 -9.90
N ASN A 59 0.10 0.78 -10.06
CA ASN A 59 -0.89 0.79 -11.13
C ASN A 59 -2.02 1.79 -10.86
N VAL A 60 -2.44 1.96 -9.60
CA VAL A 60 -3.48 2.91 -9.20
C VAL A 60 -2.96 4.35 -9.23
N PHE A 61 -1.72 4.56 -8.77
CA PHE A 61 -1.05 5.86 -8.69
C PHE A 61 0.29 5.84 -9.44
N PRO A 62 0.28 5.90 -10.79
CA PRO A 62 1.50 5.82 -11.61
C PRO A 62 2.51 6.91 -11.29
N ASN A 63 2.02 8.09 -10.91
CA ASN A 63 2.81 9.27 -10.61
C ASN A 63 3.37 9.29 -9.18
N MET A 64 2.97 8.35 -8.32
CA MET A 64 3.45 8.25 -6.94
C MET A 64 4.99 8.13 -6.92
N LYS A 65 5.66 9.09 -6.26
CA LYS A 65 7.13 9.07 -6.14
C LYS A 65 7.53 8.36 -4.86
N ALA A 66 8.52 7.47 -4.94
CA ALA A 66 9.14 6.92 -3.75
C ALA A 66 9.97 8.03 -3.08
N ARG A 67 9.62 8.39 -1.84
CA ARG A 67 10.42 9.29 -1.00
C ARG A 67 11.01 8.46 0.14
N ARG A 68 12.34 8.43 0.25
CA ARG A 68 13.00 7.84 1.42
C ARG A 68 12.77 8.78 2.60
N LEU A 69 11.86 8.43 3.50
CA LEU A 69 11.75 9.06 4.81
C LEU A 69 12.91 8.52 5.66
N GLY A 70 14.08 9.17 5.57
CA GLY A 70 15.22 8.83 6.40
C GLY A 70 15.00 9.30 7.84
N THR A 71 15.31 8.46 8.82
CA THR A 71 15.48 8.90 10.20
C THR A 71 16.61 9.92 10.20
N ARG A 72 16.31 11.20 10.46
CA ARG A 72 17.36 12.20 10.65
C ARG A 72 18.13 11.78 11.90
N GLY A 73 19.33 11.23 11.69
CA GLY A 73 20.19 10.75 12.75
C GLY A 73 20.30 11.81 13.85
N LYS A 74 19.93 11.43 15.07
CA LYS A 74 20.49 12.07 16.25
C LYS A 74 21.73 11.29 16.59
N SER A 75 22.85 11.70 15.99
CA SER A 75 24.16 11.42 16.57
C SER A 75 24.17 12.01 17.98
N LYS A 76 24.56 11.20 18.97
CA LYS A 76 25.30 11.66 20.12
C LYS A 76 26.36 10.63 20.45
#